data_AF-A0A0B1Q289-F1
#
_entry.id   AF-A0A0B1Q289-F1
#
_cell.length_a   1.000
_cell.length_b   1.000
_cell.length_c   1.000
_cell.angle_alpha   90.00
_cell.angle_beta   90.00
_cell.angle_gamma   90.00
#
_symmetry.space_group_name_H-M   'P 1'
#
loop_
_entity.id
_entity.type
_entity.pdbx_description
1 polymer ?
#
loop_
_entity_poly.entity_id
_entity_poly.type
_entity_poly.pdbx_seq_one_letter_code
_entity_poly.pdbx_strand_id
1 'polypeptide(L)'
;MAAPTRSAASVCDARHIAMYLAHVVFQCPARQIADAFRRDRTSIGYALRRVEDRRDDPAFDMFLARMERFAESCRDMMASPWEVAR
;
A
#
# COMPACT_ATOMS: atom_id res chain seq x y z
N MET A 1 19.02 -22.94 2.86
CA MET A 1 17.93 -21.96 3.03
C MET A 1 16.87 -22.29 2.00
N ALA A 2 15.65 -22.67 2.41
CA ALA A 2 14.58 -22.98 1.48
C ALA A 2 14.16 -21.68 0.76
N ALA A 3 14.08 -21.72 -0.57
CA ALA A 3 13.60 -20.59 -1.35
C ALA A 3 12.17 -20.23 -0.90
N PRO A 4 11.83 -18.94 -0.78
CA PRO A 4 10.47 -18.54 -0.44
C PRO A 4 9.51 -19.17 -1.46
N THR A 5 8.48 -19.85 -0.96
CA THR A 5 7.46 -20.43 -1.84
C THR A 5 6.82 -19.30 -2.64
N ARG A 6 6.52 -19.57 -3.92
CA ARG A 6 5.96 -18.56 -4.84
C ARG A 6 4.71 -17.88 -4.28
N SER A 7 3.92 -18.58 -3.45
CA SER A 7 2.76 -18.04 -2.73
C SER A 7 3.12 -17.08 -1.59
N ALA A 8 4.23 -17.32 -0.88
CA ALA A 8 4.71 -16.37 0.14
C ALA A 8 5.21 -15.07 -0.49
N ALA A 9 5.82 -15.15 -1.67
CA ALA A 9 6.28 -13.98 -2.42
C ALA A 9 5.12 -13.09 -2.87
N SER A 10 4.04 -13.65 -3.44
CA SER A 10 2.87 -12.86 -3.86
C SER A 10 2.15 -12.20 -2.67
N VAL A 11 2.06 -12.88 -1.53
CA VAL A 11 1.49 -12.33 -0.29
C VAL A 11 2.37 -11.19 0.26
N CYS A 12 3.69 -11.31 0.15
CA CYS A 12 4.62 -10.25 0.52
C CYS A 12 4.43 -9.00 -0.34
N ASP A 13 4.34 -9.19 -1.66
CA ASP A 13 4.12 -8.12 -2.62
C ASP A 13 2.80 -7.39 -2.39
N ALA A 14 1.70 -8.12 -2.20
CA ALA A 14 0.40 -7.53 -1.90
C ALA A 14 0.44 -6.69 -0.61
N ARG A 15 1.17 -7.15 0.40
CA ARG A 15 1.36 -6.41 1.65
C ARG A 15 2.15 -5.12 1.44
N HIS A 16 3.22 -5.16 0.65
CA HIS A 16 4.00 -3.96 0.35
C HIS A 16 3.15 -2.92 -0.39
N ILE A 17 2.32 -3.34 -1.34
CA ILE A 17 1.39 -2.44 -2.04
C ILE A 17 0.37 -1.85 -1.07
N ALA A 18 -0.20 -2.64 -0.16
CA ALA A 18 -1.14 -2.13 0.85
C ALA A 18 -0.49 -1.08 1.77
N MET A 19 0.76 -1.32 2.21
CA MET A 19 1.54 -0.34 2.98
C MET A 19 1.81 0.93 2.18
N TYR A 20 2.13 0.79 0.90
CA TYR A 20 2.36 1.92 -0.01
C TYR A 20 1.11 2.79 -0.16
N LEU A 21 -0.04 2.20 -0.47
CA LEU A 21 -1.30 2.93 -0.62
C LEU A 21 -1.72 3.60 0.68
N ALA A 22 -1.54 2.94 1.84
CA ALA A 22 -1.77 3.54 3.16
C ALA A 22 -0.92 4.81 3.34
N HIS A 23 0.35 4.78 2.93
CA HIS A 23 1.24 5.91 3.07
C HIS A 23 0.96 7.03 2.05
N VAL A 24 0.84 6.69 0.78
CA VAL A 24 0.80 7.66 -0.33
C VAL A 24 -0.61 8.19 -0.58
N VAL A 25 -1.63 7.34 -0.55
CA VAL A 25 -3.00 7.78 -0.83
C VAL A 25 -3.67 8.25 0.46
N PHE A 26 -3.63 7.44 1.51
CA PHE A 26 -4.30 7.76 2.77
C PHE A 26 -3.46 8.63 3.72
N GLN A 27 -2.23 8.98 3.33
CA GLN A 27 -1.34 9.86 4.11
C GLN A 27 -1.10 9.35 5.54
N CYS A 28 -1.20 8.03 5.75
CA CYS A 28 -0.98 7.43 7.06
C CYS A 28 0.52 7.53 7.41
N PRO A 29 0.86 7.98 8.63
CA PRO A 29 2.25 7.98 9.09
C PRO A 29 2.83 6.57 9.15
N ALA A 30 4.09 6.40 8.74
CA ALA A 30 4.78 5.10 8.73
C ALA A 30 4.75 4.36 10.09
N ARG A 31 4.68 5.10 11.21
CA ARG A 31 4.47 4.53 12.55
C ARG A 31 3.13 3.80 12.65
N GLN A 32 2.04 4.44 12.23
CA GLN A 32 0.71 3.84 12.34
C GLN A 32 0.59 2.62 11.43
N ILE A 33 1.21 2.67 10.25
CA ILE A 33 1.30 1.54 9.33
C ILE A 33 2.09 0.39 9.96
N ALA A 34 3.26 0.68 10.56
CA ALA A 34 4.07 -0.30 11.28
C ALA A 34 3.28 -1.01 12.39
N ASP A 35 2.56 -0.24 13.20
CA ASP A 35 1.71 -0.75 14.28
C ASP A 35 0.57 -1.62 13.72
N ALA A 36 -0.14 -1.15 12.69
CA ALA A 36 -1.27 -1.85 12.06
C ALA A 36 -0.85 -3.20 11.41
N PHE A 37 0.31 -3.23 10.76
CA PHE A 37 0.82 -4.43 10.11
C PHE A 37 1.70 -5.30 11.02
N ARG A 38 1.92 -4.91 12.28
CA ARG A 38 2.82 -5.58 13.24
C ARG A 38 4.20 -5.82 12.64
N ARG A 39 4.78 -4.75 12.12
CA ARG A 39 6.11 -4.72 11.50
C ARG A 39 6.92 -3.56 12.07
N ASP A 40 8.23 -3.66 12.00
CA ASP A 40 9.09 -2.56 12.40
C ASP A 40 9.09 -1.45 11.34
N ARG A 41 9.52 -0.25 11.72
CA ARG A 41 9.53 0.91 10.80
C ARG A 41 10.48 0.72 9.61
N THR A 42 11.56 -0.05 9.76
CA THR A 42 12.50 -0.30 8.65
C THR A 42 11.87 -1.24 7.62
N SER A 43 11.03 -2.19 8.05
CA SER A 43 10.19 -3.00 7.15
C SER A 43 9.22 -2.14 6.33
N ILE A 44 8.65 -1.07 6.91
CA ILE A 44 7.80 -0.13 6.14
C ILE A 44 8.64 0.62 5.12
N GLY A 45 9.79 1.18 5.52
CA GLY A 45 10.69 1.87 4.59
C GLY A 45 11.19 0.96 3.46
N TYR A 46 11.47 -0.31 3.77
CA TYR A 46 11.82 -1.33 2.77
C TYR A 46 10.66 -1.59 1.81
N ALA A 47 9.44 -1.76 2.32
CA ALA A 47 8.25 -1.97 1.49
C ALA A 47 7.99 -0.80 0.53
N LEU A 48 8.06 0.44 1.03
CA LEU A 48 7.87 1.65 0.22
C LEU A 48 8.91 1.73 -0.91
N ARG A 49 10.19 1.59 -0.56
CA ARG A 49 11.26 1.59 -1.57
C ARG A 49 11.10 0.45 -2.58
N ARG A 50 10.75 -0.75 -2.12
CA ARG A 50 10.55 -1.90 -3.01
C ARG A 50 9.41 -1.67 -4.01
N VAL A 51 8.37 -0.94 -3.64
CA VAL A 51 7.28 -0.55 -4.55
C VAL A 51 7.76 0.52 -5.53
N GLU A 52 8.46 1.55 -5.06
CA GLU A 52 9.03 2.60 -5.91
C GLU A 52 10.02 2.04 -6.95
N ASP A 53 10.97 1.20 -6.52
CA ASP A 53 11.92 0.52 -7.40
C ASP A 53 11.23 -0.34 -8.47
N ARG A 54 9.99 -0.80 -8.22
CA ARG A 54 9.21 -1.58 -9.19
C ARG A 54 8.43 -0.72 -10.17
N ARG A 55 8.23 0.57 -9.90
CA ARG A 55 7.53 1.49 -10.84
C ARG A 55 8.33 1.72 -12.12
N ASP A 56 9.61 1.32 -12.16
CA ASP A 56 10.42 1.27 -13.38
C ASP A 56 9.88 0.25 -14.42
N ASP A 57 9.07 -0.73 -14.00
CA ASP A 57 8.33 -1.62 -14.90
C ASP A 57 6.99 -0.97 -15.31
N PRO A 58 6.80 -0.62 -16.59
CA PRO A 58 5.58 0.05 -17.05
C PRO A 58 4.30 -0.75 -16.78
N ALA A 59 4.36 -2.09 -16.79
CA ALA A 59 3.20 -2.92 -16.53
C ALA A 59 2.80 -2.84 -15.05
N PHE A 60 3.78 -2.81 -14.15
CA PHE A 60 3.55 -2.64 -12.73
C PHE A 60 3.09 -1.22 -12.40
N ASP A 61 3.68 -0.19 -12.99
CA ASP A 61 3.29 1.19 -12.77
C ASP A 61 1.84 1.46 -13.20
N MET A 62 1.43 0.98 -14.38
CA MET A 62 0.03 1.06 -14.80
C MET A 62 -0.93 0.33 -13.86
N PHE A 63 -0.51 -0.83 -13.33
CA PHE A 63 -1.30 -1.58 -12.36
C PHE A 63 -1.44 -0.81 -11.05
N LEU A 64 -0.33 -0.29 -10.51
CA LEU A 64 -0.31 0.49 -9.28
C LEU A 64 -1.13 1.77 -9.43
N ALA A 65 -1.02 2.47 -10.56
CA ALA A 65 -1.81 3.67 -10.86
C ALA A 65 -3.33 3.41 -10.84
N ARG A 66 -3.79 2.22 -11.27
CA ARG A 66 -5.20 1.84 -11.13
C ARG A 66 -5.60 1.62 -9.69
N MET A 67 -4.74 1.01 -8.88
CA MET A 67 -4.98 0.83 -7.45
C MET A 67 -4.98 2.17 -6.70
N GLU A 68 -4.08 3.09 -7.05
CA GLU A 68 -4.03 4.45 -6.51
C GLU A 68 -5.35 5.17 -6.77
N ARG A 69 -5.84 5.19 -8.02
CA ARG A 69 -7.14 5.79 -8.37
C ARG A 69 -8.32 5.19 -7.60
N PHE A 70 -8.32 3.87 -7.40
CA PHE A 70 -9.35 3.21 -6.61
C PHE A 70 -9.27 3.64 -5.13
N ALA A 71 -8.06 3.64 -4.56
CA ALA A 71 -7.83 4.08 -3.18
C ALA A 71 -8.19 5.56 -2.97
N GLU A 72 -7.93 6.43 -3.95
CA GLU A 72 -8.35 7.83 -3.95
C GLU A 72 -9.87 7.94 -3.87
N SER A 73 -10.59 7.16 -4.69
CA SER A 73 -12.06 7.12 -4.66
C SER A 73 -12.58 6.68 -3.28
N CYS A 74 -11.93 5.69 -2.65
CA CYS A 74 -12.25 5.28 -1.27
C CYS A 74 -11.97 6.40 -0.26
N ARG A 75 -10.84 7.09 -0.39
CA ARG A 75 -10.47 8.23 0.48
C ARG A 75 -11.50 9.35 0.38
N ASP A 76 -11.93 9.69 -0.82
CA ASP A 76 -12.91 10.75 -1.07
C ASP A 76 -14.29 10.39 -0.51
N MET A 77 -14.67 9.11 -0.61
CA MET A 77 -15.88 8.59 0.04
C MET A 77 -15.81 8.71 1.57
N MET A 78 -14.66 8.37 2.18
CA MET A 78 -14.47 8.49 3.64
C MET A 78 -14.39 9.95 4.11
N ALA A 79 -13.87 10.85 3.26
CA ALA A 79 -13.77 12.28 3.55
C ALA A 79 -15.11 13.02 3.35
N SER A 80 -16.12 12.37 2.79
CA SER A 80 -17.42 12.98 2.49
C SER A 80 -18.28 13.15 3.75
N PRO A 81 -18.63 14.38 4.18
CA PRO A 81 -19.38 14.61 5.41
C PRO A 81 -20.91 14.34 5.34
N TRP A 82 -21.46 13.81 4.23
CA TRP A 82 -22.87 14.01 3.91
C TRP A 82 -23.88 12.93 4.39
N GLU A 83 -23.52 12.04 5.32
CA GLU A 83 -24.48 11.07 5.90
C GLU A 83 -25.26 11.56 7.14
N VAL A 84 -25.14 12.81 7.59
CA VAL A 84 -25.86 13.33 8.78
C VAL A 84 -27.14 14.13 8.44
N ALA A 85 -27.75 13.92 7.28
CA ALA A 85 -28.98 14.64 6.90
C ALA A 85 -30.01 13.78 6.17
N ARG A 86 -30.41 12.65 6.77
CA ARG A 86 -31.70 12.00 6.48
C ARG A 86 -32.44 11.66 7.76
#